data_AF-A0A7V4V866-F1
#
_entry.id   AF-A0A7V4V866-F1
#
_cell.length_a   1.000
_cell.length_b   1.000
_cell.length_c   1.000
_cell.angle_alpha   90.00
_cell.angle_beta   90.00
_cell.angle_gamma   90.00
#
_symmetry.space_group_name_H-M   'P 1'
#
loop_
_entity.id
_entity.type
_entity.pdbx_description
1 polymer ?
#
loop_
_entity_poly.entity_id
_entity_poly.type
_entity_poly.pdbx_seq_one_letter_code
_entity_poly.pdbx_strand_id
1 'polypeptide(L)'
;MRKNLQDFILYCIILYGFFSAISITLAEIFFILGLLLWLVDTIKNKRNIKEQFNTSISLPLAVFLIIHILCAVFGVDKTANIIHLKKIYIILMFFLVANYLKSPESIKKVINGYIIGATFVGIYAIITTIKYKYIDGNVNFRAVSFSGNHMHAGGFLMMASITTAGIFFQNLKDKMKNYSILYFLSFIIITTGLVFTFTRGSWIGAIAGIIILAFIFDKRYLLITIILLVVVSILLKDTAVAKRFLSSFKPDQKTSASERLYMWESGLKILKDYPFGIGTDSLLKVYPKYKNKNANEENQGHLHNNILQIVVIDGIPGLIAFLWIFINMWFAFIKAIKNNSGYIKKIIIISFVVSIGFFVNGFFEYNFMSSQVALMFWFLTGLAEACIKNKTG
;
A
#
# COMPACT_ATOMS: atom_id res chain seq x y z
N MET A 1 25.66 6.46 24.43
CA MET A 1 25.69 6.63 22.96
C MET A 1 24.75 5.69 22.20
N ARG A 2 24.73 4.38 22.50
CA ARG A 2 23.86 3.38 21.80
C ARG A 2 22.35 3.65 21.91
N LYS A 3 21.88 4.10 23.09
CA LYS A 3 20.46 4.43 23.33
C LYS A 3 19.98 5.59 22.43
N ASN A 4 20.76 6.67 22.38
CA ASN A 4 20.45 7.86 21.57
C ASN A 4 20.29 7.53 20.08
N LEU A 5 21.13 6.66 19.50
CA LEU A 5 21.05 6.32 18.07
C LEU A 5 19.79 5.54 17.71
N GLN A 6 19.37 4.61 18.57
CA GLN A 6 18.12 3.86 18.39
C GLN A 6 16.90 4.77 18.52
N ASP A 7 16.94 5.73 19.44
CA ASP A 7 15.88 6.73 19.61
C ASP A 7 15.76 7.64 18.36
N PHE A 8 16.88 8.07 17.77
CA PHE A 8 16.86 8.83 16.50
C PHE A 8 16.27 8.04 15.34
N ILE A 9 16.59 6.74 15.22
CA ILE A 9 15.98 5.88 14.19
C ILE A 9 14.48 5.76 14.43
N LEU A 10 14.05 5.57 15.69
CA LEU A 10 12.63 5.55 16.04
C LEU A 10 11.93 6.86 15.67
N TYR A 11 12.54 8.03 15.95
CA TYR A 11 11.99 9.32 15.54
C TYR A 11 11.87 9.43 14.02
N CYS A 12 12.87 8.96 13.25
CA CYS A 12 12.78 8.91 11.79
C CYS A 12 11.60 8.05 11.32
N ILE A 13 11.36 6.90 11.95
CA ILE A 13 10.23 6.02 11.62
C ILE A 13 8.87 6.67 11.98
N ILE A 14 8.78 7.35 13.13
CA ILE A 14 7.57 8.08 13.55
C ILE A 14 7.28 9.24 12.58
N LEU A 15 8.30 10.04 12.24
CA LEU A 15 8.19 11.18 11.34
C LEU A 15 7.89 10.71 9.91
N TYR A 16 8.50 9.60 9.46
CA TYR A 16 8.09 8.95 8.21
C TYR A 16 6.60 8.59 8.25
N GLY A 17 6.12 7.93 9.31
CA GLY A 17 4.71 7.58 9.46
C GLY A 17 3.80 8.80 9.32
N PHE A 18 4.10 9.89 10.03
CA PHE A 18 3.36 11.14 9.95
C PHE A 18 3.40 11.80 8.57
N PHE A 19 4.59 11.96 7.97
CA PHE A 19 4.76 12.64 6.70
C PHE A 19 4.45 11.79 5.46
N SER A 20 4.35 10.46 5.59
CA SER A 20 4.05 9.54 4.48
C SER A 20 2.77 9.91 3.73
N ALA A 21 1.81 10.48 4.45
CA ALA A 21 0.56 11.02 3.91
C ALA A 21 0.72 12.43 3.32
N ILE A 22 1.49 13.26 4.02
CA ILE A 22 1.48 14.72 3.89
C ILE A 22 2.48 15.20 2.84
N SER A 23 3.65 14.60 2.74
CA SER A 23 4.69 15.01 1.80
C SER A 23 5.63 13.85 1.55
N ILE A 24 5.65 13.39 0.31
CA ILE A 24 6.54 12.30 -0.14
C ILE A 24 7.98 12.69 0.06
N THR A 25 8.34 13.94 -0.28
CA THR A 25 9.71 14.43 -0.12
C THR A 25 10.14 14.36 1.34
N LEU A 26 9.29 14.81 2.28
CA LEU A 26 9.61 14.71 3.71
C LEU A 26 9.65 13.26 4.17
N ALA A 27 8.73 12.42 3.72
CA ALA A 27 8.72 11.00 4.03
C ALA A 27 10.01 10.32 3.54
N GLU A 28 10.41 10.55 2.29
CA GLU A 28 11.65 10.01 1.72
C GLU A 28 12.89 10.54 2.45
N ILE A 29 12.91 11.80 2.88
CA ILE A 29 14.00 12.35 3.71
C ILE A 29 14.11 11.55 5.03
N PHE A 30 13.02 11.39 5.78
CA PHE A 30 13.06 10.65 7.04
C PHE A 30 13.37 9.15 6.83
N PHE A 31 12.91 8.58 5.73
CA PHE A 31 13.25 7.22 5.35
C PHE A 31 14.76 7.07 5.08
N ILE A 32 15.34 7.92 4.23
CA ILE A 32 16.76 7.90 3.87
C ILE A 32 17.62 8.17 5.11
N LEU A 33 17.26 9.15 5.94
CA LEU A 33 17.92 9.40 7.23
C LEU A 33 17.86 8.17 8.13
N GLY A 34 16.70 7.51 8.21
CA GLY A 34 16.53 6.24 8.92
C GLY A 34 17.45 5.14 8.42
N LEU A 35 17.59 4.98 7.09
CA LEU A 35 18.51 4.03 6.47
C LEU A 35 19.98 4.35 6.78
N LEU A 36 20.38 5.62 6.70
CA LEU A 36 21.75 6.05 7.02
C LEU A 36 22.08 5.80 8.49
N LEU A 37 21.17 6.14 9.40
CA LEU A 37 21.35 5.88 10.82
C LEU A 37 21.36 4.36 11.12
N TRP A 38 20.54 3.58 10.43
CA TRP A 38 20.57 2.11 10.51
C TRP A 38 21.91 1.54 10.06
N LEU A 39 22.48 2.04 8.96
CA LEU A 39 23.80 1.65 8.48
C LEU A 39 24.89 2.00 9.51
N VAL A 40 24.87 3.22 10.04
CA VAL A 40 25.81 3.67 11.10
C VAL A 40 25.69 2.79 12.34
N ASP A 41 24.47 2.46 12.77
CA ASP A 41 24.23 1.60 13.93
C ASP A 41 24.67 0.15 13.68
N THR A 42 24.52 -0.35 12.45
CA THR A 42 25.01 -1.67 12.03
C THR A 42 26.53 -1.74 12.12
N ILE A 43 27.23 -0.73 11.56
CA ILE A 43 28.70 -0.68 11.54
C ILE A 43 29.26 -0.47 12.96
N LYS A 44 28.77 0.54 13.69
CA LYS A 44 29.30 0.89 15.02
C LYS A 44 29.10 -0.23 16.05
N ASN A 45 27.97 -0.95 15.98
CA ASN A 45 27.69 -2.04 16.91
C ASN A 45 28.03 -3.42 16.34
N LYS A 46 28.72 -3.51 15.19
CA LYS A 46 29.10 -4.75 14.51
C LYS A 46 27.93 -5.75 14.40
N ARG A 47 26.74 -5.26 14.07
CA ARG A 47 25.54 -6.11 13.96
C ARG A 47 25.69 -7.08 12.79
N ASN A 48 25.27 -8.32 12.99
CA ASN A 48 25.29 -9.34 11.95
C ASN A 48 24.30 -8.97 10.83
N ILE A 49 24.81 -8.69 9.63
CA ILE A 49 23.99 -8.31 8.47
C ILE A 49 22.98 -9.41 8.14
N LYS A 50 23.38 -10.69 8.22
CA LYS A 50 22.48 -11.81 7.88
C LYS A 50 21.26 -11.84 8.78
N GLU A 51 21.41 -11.57 10.08
CA GLU A 51 20.28 -11.54 11.03
C GLU A 51 19.32 -10.37 10.77
N GLN A 52 19.86 -9.23 10.32
CA GLN A 52 19.05 -8.05 10.02
C GLN A 52 18.12 -8.29 8.82
N PHE A 53 18.60 -9.05 7.84
CA PHE A 53 17.82 -9.50 6.68
C PHE A 53 17.29 -10.93 6.83
N ASN A 54 17.18 -11.47 8.05
CA ASN A 54 16.58 -12.79 8.25
C ASN A 54 15.10 -12.63 8.62
N THR A 55 14.22 -12.70 7.62
CA THR A 55 12.76 -12.61 7.76
C THR A 55 12.08 -13.69 6.92
N SER A 56 10.80 -13.93 7.18
CA SER A 56 9.98 -14.89 6.44
C SER A 56 9.93 -14.67 4.92
N ILE A 57 10.14 -13.42 4.48
CA ILE A 57 10.09 -13.02 3.07
C ILE A 57 11.47 -12.83 2.43
N SER A 58 12.57 -13.01 3.17
CA SER A 58 13.89 -12.61 2.67
C SER A 58 14.35 -13.41 1.46
N LEU A 59 14.14 -14.73 1.49
CA LEU A 59 14.45 -15.60 0.34
C LEU A 59 13.58 -15.29 -0.89
N PRO A 60 12.23 -15.31 -0.82
CA PRO A 60 11.42 -15.00 -2.01
C PRO A 60 11.68 -13.59 -2.55
N LEU A 61 11.93 -12.63 -1.65
CA LEU A 61 12.29 -11.27 -2.05
C LEU A 61 13.65 -11.20 -2.74
N ALA A 62 14.67 -11.90 -2.24
CA ALA A 62 15.97 -11.97 -2.91
C ALA A 62 15.86 -12.59 -4.30
N VAL A 63 15.09 -13.68 -4.44
CA VAL A 63 14.81 -14.31 -5.74
C VAL A 63 14.09 -13.34 -6.69
N PHE A 64 13.06 -12.65 -6.20
CA PHE A 64 12.35 -11.63 -6.99
C PHE A 64 13.31 -10.52 -7.45
N LEU A 65 14.15 -9.99 -6.56
CA LEU A 65 15.10 -8.93 -6.89
C LEU A 65 16.16 -9.37 -7.90
N ILE A 66 16.67 -10.59 -7.78
CA ILE A 66 17.61 -11.15 -8.76
C ILE A 66 16.94 -11.23 -10.14
N ILE A 67 15.72 -11.78 -10.22
CA ILE A 67 14.97 -11.87 -11.48
C ILE A 67 14.72 -10.46 -12.04
N HIS A 68 14.25 -9.53 -11.22
CA HIS A 68 13.96 -8.16 -11.63
C HIS A 68 15.20 -7.43 -12.17
N ILE A 69 16.37 -7.64 -11.54
CA ILE A 69 17.66 -7.10 -12.02
C ILE A 69 18.06 -7.76 -13.33
N LEU A 70 17.94 -9.09 -13.47
CA LEU A 70 18.27 -9.79 -14.71
C LEU A 70 17.38 -9.32 -15.86
N CYS A 71 16.06 -9.23 -15.64
CA CYS A 71 15.12 -8.70 -16.63
C CYS A 71 15.42 -7.24 -16.99
N ALA A 72 15.88 -6.41 -16.05
CA ALA A 72 16.31 -5.06 -16.35
C ALA A 72 17.57 -5.02 -17.26
N VAL A 73 18.57 -5.86 -16.98
CA VAL A 73 19.85 -5.93 -17.70
C VAL A 73 19.69 -6.53 -19.11
N PHE A 74 18.87 -7.56 -19.24
CA PHE A 74 18.64 -8.27 -20.51
C PHE A 74 17.39 -7.78 -21.27
N GLY A 75 16.63 -6.87 -20.66
CA GLY A 75 15.42 -6.32 -21.25
C GLY A 75 15.66 -5.47 -22.50
N VAL A 76 14.57 -5.10 -23.17
CA VAL A 76 14.58 -4.43 -24.47
C VAL A 76 15.27 -3.07 -24.39
N ASP A 77 15.02 -2.30 -23.32
CA ASP A 77 15.60 -0.98 -23.10
C ASP A 77 16.58 -0.95 -21.91
N LYS A 78 17.80 -1.43 -22.14
CA LYS A 78 18.82 -1.58 -21.08
C LYS A 78 19.06 -0.30 -20.28
N THR A 79 19.18 0.84 -20.95
CA THR A 79 19.50 2.12 -20.29
C THR A 79 18.36 2.59 -19.38
N ALA A 80 17.13 2.60 -19.89
CA ALA A 80 15.96 3.00 -19.11
C ALA A 80 15.72 2.05 -17.92
N ASN A 81 15.85 0.73 -18.17
CA ASN A 81 15.67 -0.29 -17.16
C ASN A 81 16.66 -0.14 -15.98
N ILE A 82 17.95 0.10 -16.26
CA ILE A 82 18.98 0.27 -15.22
C ILE A 82 18.70 1.51 -14.35
N ILE A 83 18.28 2.62 -14.96
CA ILE A 83 17.91 3.84 -14.22
C ILE A 83 16.72 3.55 -13.29
N HIS A 84 15.77 2.72 -13.72
CA HIS A 84 14.59 2.35 -12.94
C HIS A 84 14.87 1.41 -11.75
N LEU A 85 15.97 0.65 -11.77
CA LEU A 85 16.39 -0.21 -10.64
C LEU A 85 16.60 0.58 -9.34
N LYS A 86 16.84 1.90 -9.42
CA LYS A 86 16.95 2.77 -8.24
C LYS A 86 15.75 2.65 -7.30
N LYS A 87 14.56 2.27 -7.80
CA LYS A 87 13.35 2.10 -6.99
C LYS A 87 13.39 0.91 -6.03
N ILE A 88 14.31 -0.05 -6.19
CA ILE A 88 14.42 -1.23 -5.29
C ILE A 88 14.65 -0.81 -3.83
N TYR A 89 15.30 0.32 -3.59
CA TYR A 89 15.61 0.80 -2.23
C TYR A 89 14.37 0.95 -1.33
N ILE A 90 13.18 1.15 -1.90
CA ILE A 90 11.94 1.30 -1.14
C ILE A 90 11.61 0.07 -0.29
N ILE A 91 12.06 -1.11 -0.72
CA ILE A 91 11.86 -2.38 -0.01
C ILE A 91 12.65 -2.38 1.31
N LEU A 92 13.74 -1.61 1.42
CA LEU A 92 14.51 -1.50 2.66
C LEU A 92 13.70 -0.90 3.80
N MET A 93 12.59 -0.21 3.51
CA MET A 93 11.65 0.26 4.53
C MET A 93 11.13 -0.89 5.40
N PHE A 94 10.82 -2.04 4.80
CA PHE A 94 10.36 -3.22 5.53
C PHE A 94 11.38 -3.66 6.58
N PHE A 95 12.65 -3.78 6.18
CA PHE A 95 13.72 -4.21 7.07
C PHE A 95 14.08 -3.16 8.12
N LEU A 96 14.05 -1.87 7.75
CA LEU A 96 14.27 -0.77 8.70
C LEU A 96 13.27 -0.85 9.86
N VAL A 97 11.98 -0.96 9.54
CA VAL A 97 10.91 -1.05 10.54
C VAL A 97 11.02 -2.36 11.34
N ALA A 98 11.24 -3.49 10.67
CA ALA A 98 11.33 -4.81 11.28
C ALA A 98 12.44 -4.93 12.34
N ASN A 99 13.55 -4.18 12.21
CA ASN A 99 14.69 -4.30 13.10
C ASN A 99 14.70 -3.31 14.28
N TYR A 100 13.89 -2.24 14.26
CA TYR A 100 13.98 -1.15 15.26
C TYR A 100 12.71 -0.93 16.10
N LEU A 101 11.60 -1.59 15.81
CA LEU A 101 10.38 -1.48 16.64
C LEU A 101 10.24 -2.65 17.60
N LYS A 102 10.87 -2.50 18.77
CA LYS A 102 10.95 -3.57 19.78
C LYS A 102 9.88 -3.55 20.87
N SER A 103 9.40 -2.37 21.25
CA SER A 103 8.43 -2.23 22.34
C SER A 103 7.01 -1.94 21.82
N PRO A 104 5.96 -2.45 22.50
CA PRO A 104 4.57 -2.10 22.19
C PRO A 104 4.32 -0.58 22.20
N GLU A 105 5.00 0.16 23.08
CA GLU A 105 4.90 1.61 23.19
C GLU A 105 5.46 2.33 21.96
N SER A 106 6.62 1.91 21.46
CA SER A 106 7.20 2.47 20.23
C SER A 106 6.31 2.19 19.02
N ILE A 107 5.76 0.98 18.91
CA ILE A 107 4.80 0.62 17.86
C ILE A 107 3.55 1.51 17.95
N LYS A 108 3.02 1.74 19.15
CA LYS A 108 1.87 2.63 19.38
C LYS A 108 2.17 4.07 18.95
N LYS A 109 3.35 4.61 19.27
CA LYS A 109 3.77 5.96 18.83
C LYS A 109 3.83 6.07 17.30
N VAL A 110 4.41 5.07 16.64
CA VAL A 110 4.53 5.02 15.17
C VAL A 110 3.15 4.97 14.52
N ILE A 111 2.27 4.09 14.98
CA ILE A 111 0.90 3.96 14.46
C ILE A 111 0.10 5.25 14.67
N ASN A 112 0.22 5.87 15.85
CA ASN A 112 -0.48 7.12 16.13
C ASN A 112 0.03 8.26 15.25
N GLY A 113 1.34 8.40 15.06
CA GLY A 113 1.91 9.40 14.15
C GLY A 113 1.38 9.23 12.73
N TYR A 114 1.33 7.98 12.26
CA TYR A 114 0.75 7.62 10.98
C TYR A 114 -0.74 7.94 10.85
N ILE A 115 -1.57 7.60 11.85
CA ILE A 115 -3.01 7.91 11.85
C ILE A 115 -3.22 9.42 11.87
N ILE A 116 -2.46 10.18 12.67
CA ILE A 116 -2.58 11.65 12.71
C ILE A 116 -2.27 12.25 11.33
N GLY A 117 -1.18 11.81 10.69
CA GLY A 117 -0.85 12.24 9.33
C GLY A 117 -1.94 11.90 8.32
N ALA A 118 -2.50 10.69 8.41
CA ALA A 118 -3.60 10.26 7.56
C ALA A 118 -4.88 11.07 7.77
N THR A 119 -5.22 11.39 9.03
CA THR A 119 -6.36 12.25 9.37
C THR A 119 -6.18 13.64 8.79
N PHE A 120 -4.97 14.22 8.87
CA PHE A 120 -4.67 15.51 8.25
C PHE A 120 -4.91 15.49 6.73
N VAL A 121 -4.47 14.43 6.04
CA VAL A 121 -4.73 14.27 4.60
C VAL A 121 -6.21 14.04 4.31
N GLY A 122 -6.92 13.30 5.16
CA GLY A 122 -8.37 13.15 5.05
C GLY A 122 -9.11 14.50 5.13
N ILE A 123 -8.73 15.35 6.08
CA ILE A 123 -9.26 16.73 6.20
C ILE A 123 -8.94 17.53 4.94
N TYR A 124 -7.69 17.51 4.47
CA TYR A 124 -7.28 18.20 3.25
C TYR A 124 -8.09 17.74 2.02
N ALA A 125 -8.28 16.43 1.86
CA ALA A 125 -9.08 15.85 0.78
C ALA A 125 -10.55 16.31 0.84
N ILE A 126 -11.13 16.42 2.03
CA ILE A 126 -12.50 16.93 2.23
C ILE A 126 -12.58 18.42 1.87
N ILE A 127 -11.70 19.24 2.44
CA ILE A 127 -11.71 20.71 2.22
C ILE A 127 -11.52 21.03 0.74
N THR A 128 -10.52 20.42 0.08
CA THR A 128 -10.26 20.65 -1.34
C THR A 128 -11.42 20.18 -2.21
N THR A 129 -12.08 19.08 -1.84
CA THR A 129 -13.27 18.62 -2.57
C THR A 129 -14.44 19.59 -2.41
N ILE A 130 -14.72 20.07 -1.20
CA ILE A 130 -15.76 21.09 -0.96
C ILE A 130 -15.49 22.32 -1.80
N LYS A 131 -14.26 22.84 -1.76
CA LYS A 131 -13.85 24.01 -2.55
C LYS A 131 -13.98 23.76 -4.06
N TYR A 132 -13.18 22.86 -4.61
CA TYR A 132 -13.07 22.76 -6.06
C TYR A 132 -14.29 22.11 -6.72
N LYS A 133 -14.89 21.10 -6.08
CA LYS A 133 -16.00 20.37 -6.68
C LYS A 133 -17.34 21.08 -6.49
N TYR A 134 -17.61 21.57 -5.29
CA TYR A 134 -18.93 22.06 -4.91
C TYR A 134 -19.03 23.59 -4.95
N ILE A 135 -17.98 24.33 -4.60
CA ILE A 135 -17.97 25.80 -4.67
C ILE A 135 -17.59 26.26 -6.08
N ASP A 136 -16.46 25.77 -6.62
CA ASP A 136 -15.96 26.19 -7.94
C ASP A 136 -16.66 25.45 -9.10
N GLY A 137 -17.52 24.47 -8.81
CA GLY A 137 -18.30 23.73 -9.82
C GLY A 137 -17.49 22.72 -10.66
N ASN A 138 -16.26 22.38 -10.28
CA ASN A 138 -15.48 21.37 -11.00
C ASN A 138 -15.97 19.94 -10.69
N VAL A 139 -17.02 19.51 -11.39
CA VAL A 139 -17.68 18.21 -11.21
C VAL A 139 -16.72 17.01 -11.35
N ASN A 140 -15.61 17.17 -12.08
CA ASN A 140 -14.63 16.11 -12.32
C ASN A 140 -13.51 16.06 -11.28
N PHE A 141 -13.43 17.03 -10.37
CA PHE A 141 -12.42 17.09 -9.33
C PHE A 141 -12.34 15.79 -8.52
N ARG A 142 -11.11 15.40 -8.20
CA ARG A 142 -10.77 14.24 -7.38
C ARG A 142 -9.78 14.69 -6.33
N ALA A 143 -10.03 14.32 -5.09
CA ALA A 143 -9.10 14.63 -4.02
C ALA A 143 -7.74 13.97 -4.30
N VAL A 144 -6.70 14.77 -4.16
CA VAL A 144 -5.31 14.35 -4.22
C VAL A 144 -4.68 14.58 -2.84
N SER A 145 -3.69 13.78 -2.49
CA SER A 145 -2.73 14.16 -1.47
C SER A 145 -1.77 15.20 -2.05
N PHE A 146 -0.88 15.74 -1.23
CA PHE A 146 0.20 16.65 -1.66
C PHE A 146 1.18 16.02 -2.68
N SER A 147 1.00 14.74 -3.01
CA SER A 147 1.59 14.06 -4.16
C SER A 147 1.07 14.51 -5.53
N GLY A 148 -0.06 15.20 -5.57
CA GLY A 148 -0.74 15.59 -6.81
C GLY A 148 -1.47 14.43 -7.52
N ASN A 149 -1.42 13.20 -7.01
CA ASN A 149 -2.02 12.02 -7.66
C ASN A 149 -3.10 11.38 -6.77
N HIS A 150 -4.31 11.28 -7.31
CA HIS A 150 -5.49 10.75 -6.62
C HIS A 150 -5.43 9.23 -6.39
N MET A 151 -4.68 8.48 -7.20
CA MET A 151 -4.50 7.04 -7.04
C MET A 151 -3.54 6.75 -5.90
N HIS A 152 -2.48 7.55 -5.79
CA HIS A 152 -1.56 7.50 -4.65
C HIS A 152 -2.27 7.87 -3.35
N ALA A 153 -3.05 8.96 -3.36
CA ALA A 153 -3.89 9.36 -2.23
C ALA A 153 -4.88 8.27 -1.83
N GLY A 154 -5.52 7.62 -2.82
CA GLY A 154 -6.44 6.52 -2.60
C GLY A 154 -5.77 5.31 -1.96
N GLY A 155 -4.63 4.85 -2.51
CA GLY A 155 -3.86 3.73 -1.95
C GLY A 155 -3.41 4.00 -0.51
N PHE A 156 -2.98 5.22 -0.23
CA PHE A 156 -2.62 5.67 1.10
C PHE A 156 -3.81 5.63 2.07
N LEU A 157 -4.90 6.34 1.74
CA LEU A 157 -6.07 6.46 2.63
C LEU A 157 -6.79 5.12 2.81
N MET A 158 -6.68 4.20 1.85
CA MET A 158 -7.14 2.81 1.98
C MET A 158 -6.38 2.08 3.10
N MET A 159 -5.05 2.09 3.08
CA MET A 159 -4.28 1.42 4.13
C MET A 159 -4.48 2.11 5.49
N ALA A 160 -4.71 3.43 5.51
CA ALA A 160 -5.00 4.19 6.71
C ALA A 160 -6.39 3.90 7.28
N SER A 161 -7.41 3.76 6.44
CA SER A 161 -8.75 3.39 6.88
C SER A 161 -8.78 2.00 7.49
N ILE A 162 -8.11 1.01 6.86
CA ILE A 162 -7.97 -0.35 7.41
C ILE A 162 -7.24 -0.31 8.76
N THR A 163 -6.11 0.40 8.84
CA THR A 163 -5.34 0.50 10.08
C THR A 163 -6.16 1.13 11.21
N THR A 164 -6.82 2.26 10.93
CA THR A 164 -7.61 3.00 11.92
C THR A 164 -8.85 2.21 12.35
N ALA A 165 -9.53 1.53 11.42
CA ALA A 165 -10.64 0.64 11.72
C ALA A 165 -10.21 -0.51 12.64
N GLY A 166 -9.05 -1.10 12.40
CA GLY A 166 -8.51 -2.17 13.23
C GLY A 166 -8.25 -1.73 14.67
N ILE A 167 -7.66 -0.55 14.87
CA ILE A 167 -7.45 0.03 16.21
C ILE A 167 -8.79 0.40 16.86
N PHE A 168 -9.75 0.92 16.10
CA PHE A 168 -11.08 1.25 16.59
C PHE A 168 -11.85 0.00 17.06
N PHE A 169 -11.96 -1.03 16.23
CA PHE A 169 -12.63 -2.30 16.58
C PHE A 169 -11.97 -2.97 17.78
N GLN A 170 -10.65 -2.91 17.85
CA GLN A 170 -9.93 -3.34 19.05
C GLN A 170 -10.39 -2.58 20.29
N ASN A 171 -10.40 -1.24 20.25
CA ASN A 171 -10.72 -0.44 21.43
C ASN A 171 -12.16 -0.66 21.90
N LEU A 172 -13.10 -0.87 20.95
CA LEU A 172 -14.46 -1.29 21.27
C LEU A 172 -14.47 -2.64 22.01
N LYS A 173 -13.72 -3.63 21.51
CA LYS A 173 -13.61 -4.96 22.11
C LYS A 173 -12.98 -4.92 23.51
N ASP A 174 -11.94 -4.11 23.68
CA ASP A 174 -11.23 -3.91 24.95
C ASP A 174 -12.01 -2.98 25.92
N LYS A 175 -13.22 -2.52 25.56
CA LYS A 175 -14.07 -1.58 26.33
C LYS A 175 -13.39 -0.22 26.66
N MET A 176 -12.42 0.19 25.84
CA MET A 176 -11.65 1.45 25.99
C MET A 176 -12.38 2.65 25.37
N LYS A 177 -13.59 2.97 25.89
CA LYS A 177 -14.55 3.91 25.25
C LYS A 177 -13.96 5.30 24.96
N ASN A 178 -13.22 5.90 25.89
CA ASN A 178 -12.71 7.27 25.74
C ASN A 178 -11.67 7.42 24.63
N TYR A 179 -10.83 6.41 24.40
CA TYR A 179 -9.87 6.43 23.29
C TYR A 179 -10.55 6.07 21.97
N SER A 180 -11.62 5.28 22.02
CA SER A 180 -12.35 4.81 20.84
C SER A 180 -12.98 5.94 20.02
N ILE A 181 -13.38 7.05 20.63
CA ILE A 181 -14.02 8.17 19.92
C ILE A 181 -13.02 8.87 18.97
N LEU A 182 -11.77 9.07 19.39
CA LEU A 182 -10.77 9.74 18.56
C LEU A 182 -10.39 8.91 17.32
N TYR A 183 -10.23 7.59 17.49
CA TYR A 183 -10.00 6.69 16.35
C TYR A 183 -11.23 6.58 15.46
N PHE A 184 -12.44 6.62 16.03
CA PHE A 184 -13.67 6.65 15.24
C PHE A 184 -13.75 7.91 14.37
N LEU A 185 -13.54 9.10 14.95
CA LEU A 185 -13.53 10.36 14.21
C LEU A 185 -12.45 10.37 13.13
N SER A 186 -11.24 9.90 13.46
CA SER A 186 -10.15 9.74 12.49
C SER A 186 -10.55 8.79 11.36
N PHE A 187 -11.17 7.65 11.68
CA PHE A 187 -11.64 6.68 10.69
C PHE A 187 -12.68 7.30 9.74
N ILE A 188 -13.65 8.05 10.27
CA ILE A 188 -14.65 8.75 9.44
C ILE A 188 -14.00 9.76 8.51
N ILE A 189 -13.09 10.59 9.02
CA ILE A 189 -12.36 11.60 8.23
C ILE A 189 -11.54 10.94 7.13
N ILE A 190 -10.72 9.94 7.47
CA ILE A 190 -9.85 9.22 6.53
C ILE A 190 -10.70 8.53 5.45
N THR A 191 -11.77 7.85 5.85
CA THR A 191 -12.64 7.13 4.90
C THR A 191 -13.42 8.08 4.00
N THR A 192 -13.84 9.24 4.52
CA THR A 192 -14.48 10.27 3.69
C THR A 192 -13.50 10.85 2.68
N GLY A 193 -12.26 11.14 3.10
CA GLY A 193 -11.19 11.54 2.20
C GLY A 193 -10.93 10.49 1.11
N LEU A 194 -10.89 9.20 1.50
CA LEU A 194 -10.76 8.08 0.57
C LEU A 194 -11.89 8.06 -0.47
N VAL A 195 -13.13 8.28 -0.06
CA VAL A 195 -14.27 8.41 -0.97
C VAL A 195 -14.04 9.57 -1.94
N PHE A 196 -13.52 10.71 -1.52
CA PHE A 196 -13.29 11.81 -2.46
C PHE A 196 -12.12 11.62 -3.42
N THR A 197 -11.26 10.62 -3.24
CA THR A 197 -10.22 10.27 -4.25
C THR A 197 -10.81 9.66 -5.53
N PHE A 198 -12.04 9.12 -5.45
CA PHE A 198 -12.69 8.38 -6.55
C PHE A 198 -11.85 7.22 -7.13
N THR A 199 -10.94 6.66 -6.33
CA THR A 199 -10.05 5.56 -6.76
C THR A 199 -10.67 4.20 -6.43
N ARG A 200 -11.34 3.61 -7.42
CA ARG A 200 -12.12 2.35 -7.31
C ARG A 200 -11.37 1.22 -6.61
N GLY A 201 -10.15 0.93 -7.07
CA GLY A 201 -9.33 -0.13 -6.48
C GLY A 201 -9.06 0.09 -4.99
N SER A 202 -8.94 1.36 -4.57
CA SER A 202 -8.66 1.72 -3.18
C SER A 202 -9.91 1.58 -2.31
N TRP A 203 -11.09 1.86 -2.85
CA TRP A 203 -12.36 1.57 -2.18
C TRP A 203 -12.57 0.07 -2.00
N ILE A 204 -12.35 -0.72 -3.05
CA ILE A 204 -12.52 -2.18 -3.00
C ILE A 204 -11.53 -2.80 -2.00
N GLY A 205 -10.27 -2.38 -2.03
CA GLY A 205 -9.26 -2.82 -1.06
C GLY A 205 -9.62 -2.45 0.39
N ALA A 206 -10.14 -1.23 0.61
CA ALA A 206 -10.57 -0.79 1.94
C ALA A 206 -11.78 -1.58 2.44
N ILE A 207 -12.81 -1.77 1.60
CA ILE A 207 -14.01 -2.54 1.94
C ILE A 207 -13.64 -3.98 2.27
N ALA A 208 -12.83 -4.64 1.43
CA ALA A 208 -12.35 -5.99 1.69
C ALA A 208 -11.61 -6.06 3.03
N GLY A 209 -10.71 -5.12 3.29
CA GLY A 209 -9.96 -5.08 4.55
C GLY A 209 -10.85 -4.85 5.77
N ILE A 210 -11.77 -3.88 5.72
CA ILE A 210 -12.65 -3.56 6.85
C ILE A 210 -13.60 -4.73 7.14
N ILE A 211 -14.13 -5.41 6.12
CA ILE A 211 -14.95 -6.63 6.28
C ILE A 211 -14.15 -7.75 6.96
N ILE A 212 -12.91 -7.99 6.52
CA ILE A 212 -12.05 -9.01 7.13
C ILE A 212 -11.73 -8.66 8.59
N LEU A 213 -11.41 -7.39 8.89
CA LEU A 213 -11.17 -6.95 10.28
C LEU A 213 -12.41 -7.14 11.14
N ALA A 214 -13.57 -6.69 10.64
CA ALA A 214 -14.84 -6.83 11.35
C ALA A 214 -15.12 -8.29 11.68
N PHE A 215 -14.95 -9.20 10.70
CA PHE A 215 -15.10 -10.64 10.90
C PHE A 215 -14.12 -11.22 11.94
N ILE A 216 -12.83 -10.84 11.88
CA ILE A 216 -11.79 -11.35 12.78
C ILE A 216 -12.00 -10.87 14.22
N PHE A 217 -12.42 -9.61 14.41
CA PHE A 217 -12.56 -9.02 15.75
C PHE A 217 -13.86 -9.45 16.45
N ASP A 218 -15.01 -9.34 15.77
CA ASP A 218 -16.33 -9.73 16.28
C ASP A 218 -17.40 -9.79 15.16
N LYS A 219 -18.13 -10.91 15.04
CA LYS A 219 -19.19 -11.08 14.01
C LYS A 219 -20.27 -10.00 14.05
N ARG A 220 -20.50 -9.37 15.20
CA ARG A 220 -21.44 -8.24 15.33
C ARG A 220 -20.95 -7.00 14.58
N TYR A 221 -19.64 -6.75 14.58
CA TYR A 221 -19.05 -5.66 13.80
C TYR A 221 -19.18 -5.92 12.31
N LEU A 222 -19.11 -7.18 11.87
CA LEU A 222 -19.36 -7.54 10.48
C LEU A 222 -20.81 -7.21 10.08
N LEU A 223 -21.79 -7.62 10.89
CA LEU A 223 -23.20 -7.31 10.63
C LEU A 223 -23.45 -5.80 10.56
N ILE A 224 -22.92 -5.04 11.53
CA ILE A 224 -23.03 -3.56 11.55
C ILE A 224 -22.37 -2.97 10.30
N THR A 225 -21.19 -3.45 9.92
CA THR A 225 -20.47 -2.99 8.72
C THR A 225 -21.29 -3.24 7.46
N ILE A 226 -21.88 -4.43 7.31
CA ILE A 226 -22.73 -4.77 6.16
C ILE A 226 -23.97 -3.88 6.11
N ILE A 227 -24.66 -3.71 7.24
CA ILE A 227 -25.83 -2.83 7.34
C ILE A 227 -25.45 -1.40 6.95
N LEU A 228 -24.35 -0.87 7.49
CA LEU A 228 -23.88 0.48 7.15
C LEU A 228 -23.54 0.62 5.68
N LEU A 229 -22.86 -0.36 5.07
CA LEU A 229 -22.57 -0.34 3.63
C LEU A 229 -23.85 -0.33 2.79
N VAL A 230 -24.87 -1.12 3.18
CA VAL A 230 -26.18 -1.14 2.51
C VAL A 230 -26.89 0.20 2.66
N VAL A 231 -26.99 0.74 3.87
CA VAL A 231 -27.63 2.03 4.15
C VAL A 231 -26.93 3.15 3.37
N VAL A 232 -25.60 3.22 3.44
CA VAL A 232 -24.82 4.20 2.69
C VAL A 232 -25.03 4.06 1.17
N SER A 233 -25.07 2.84 0.65
CA SER A 233 -25.33 2.60 -0.78
C SER A 233 -26.71 3.10 -1.21
N ILE A 234 -27.74 2.87 -0.38
CA ILE A 234 -29.10 3.35 -0.63
C ILE A 234 -29.15 4.88 -0.59
N LEU A 235 -28.54 5.50 0.42
CA LEU A 235 -28.53 6.97 0.59
C LEU A 235 -27.76 7.67 -0.52
N LEU A 236 -26.70 7.04 -1.03
CA LEU A 236 -25.86 7.63 -2.06
C LEU A 236 -26.37 7.38 -3.49
N LYS A 237 -27.38 6.54 -3.71
CA LYS A 237 -27.78 6.04 -5.05
C LYS A 237 -28.00 7.12 -6.11
N ASP A 238 -28.53 8.29 -5.72
CA ASP A 238 -28.86 9.40 -6.62
C ASP A 238 -27.75 10.47 -6.69
N THR A 239 -26.70 10.30 -5.90
CA THR A 239 -25.59 11.26 -5.82
C THR A 239 -24.60 11.12 -6.97
N ALA A 240 -23.78 12.15 -7.19
CA ALA A 240 -22.66 12.10 -8.14
C ALA A 240 -21.68 10.95 -7.84
N VAL A 241 -21.58 10.50 -6.58
CA VAL A 241 -20.74 9.36 -6.17
C VAL A 241 -21.29 8.07 -6.76
N ALA A 242 -22.59 7.80 -6.63
CA ALA A 242 -23.21 6.60 -7.19
C ALA A 242 -23.28 6.63 -8.71
N LYS A 243 -23.60 7.78 -9.33
CA LYS A 243 -23.57 7.92 -10.80
C LYS A 243 -22.19 7.59 -11.37
N ARG A 244 -21.12 8.03 -10.70
CA ARG A 244 -19.73 7.73 -11.10
C ARG A 244 -19.34 6.28 -10.80
N PHE A 245 -19.79 5.71 -9.68
CA PHE A 245 -19.60 4.29 -9.39
C PHE A 245 -20.26 3.42 -10.47
N LEU A 246 -21.52 3.69 -10.81
CA LEU A 246 -22.28 2.94 -11.82
C LEU A 246 -21.76 3.16 -13.24
N SER A 247 -21.40 4.39 -13.63
CA SER A 247 -20.81 4.65 -14.96
C SER A 247 -19.46 3.97 -15.14
N SER A 248 -18.76 3.68 -14.04
CA SER A 248 -17.49 2.96 -14.07
C SER A 248 -17.61 1.45 -14.35
N PHE A 249 -18.82 0.87 -14.26
CA PHE A 249 -19.10 -0.53 -14.60
C PHE A 249 -19.74 -0.71 -15.97
N LYS A 250 -20.08 0.39 -16.67
CA LYS A 250 -20.52 0.34 -18.06
C LYS A 250 -19.28 0.46 -18.96
N PRO A 251 -18.83 -0.61 -19.61
CA PRO A 251 -17.72 -0.53 -20.55
C PRO A 251 -18.25 0.11 -21.84
N ASP A 252 -18.15 1.43 -21.92
CA ASP A 252 -18.34 2.17 -23.17
C ASP A 252 -16.96 2.48 -23.79
N GLN A 253 -16.90 2.67 -25.11
CA GLN A 253 -15.64 2.74 -25.89
C GLN A 253 -14.68 3.85 -25.44
N LYS A 254 -15.12 4.82 -24.63
CA LYS A 254 -14.30 5.94 -24.13
C LYS A 254 -14.10 5.95 -22.60
N THR A 255 -14.39 4.84 -21.92
CA THR A 255 -14.28 4.78 -20.45
C THR A 255 -12.91 4.30 -19.99
N SER A 256 -12.47 4.77 -18.82
CA SER A 256 -11.26 4.24 -18.15
C SER A 256 -11.31 2.73 -17.88
N ALA A 257 -12.50 2.10 -17.91
CA ALA A 257 -12.65 0.67 -17.74
C ALA A 257 -12.29 -0.09 -19.02
N SER A 258 -12.78 0.36 -20.18
CA SER A 258 -12.45 -0.25 -21.48
C SER A 258 -10.98 -0.07 -21.83
N GLU A 259 -10.40 1.10 -21.57
CA GLU A 259 -8.95 1.33 -21.75
C GLU A 259 -8.10 0.31 -20.98
N ARG A 260 -8.44 0.01 -19.73
CA ARG A 260 -7.72 -1.00 -18.94
C ARG A 260 -7.86 -2.41 -19.51
N LEU A 261 -9.04 -2.77 -20.01
CA LEU A 261 -9.24 -4.07 -20.66
C LEU A 261 -8.37 -4.20 -21.93
N TYR A 262 -8.26 -3.13 -22.71
CA TYR A 262 -7.37 -3.10 -23.88
C TYR A 262 -5.89 -3.16 -23.51
N MET A 263 -5.49 -2.46 -22.45
CA MET A 263 -4.14 -2.59 -21.88
C MET A 263 -3.87 -4.02 -21.44
N TRP A 264 -4.86 -4.68 -20.82
CA TRP A 264 -4.69 -6.05 -20.34
C TRP A 264 -4.54 -7.05 -21.47
N GLU A 265 -5.36 -6.92 -22.51
CA GLU A 265 -5.22 -7.72 -23.72
C GLU A 265 -3.84 -7.51 -24.37
N SER A 266 -3.39 -6.27 -24.47
CA SER A 266 -2.07 -5.93 -25.01
C SER A 266 -0.94 -6.55 -24.17
N GLY A 267 -1.04 -6.46 -22.84
CA GLY A 267 -0.09 -7.08 -21.91
C GLY A 267 -0.03 -8.62 -22.05
N LEU A 268 -1.18 -9.27 -22.24
CA LEU A 268 -1.22 -10.72 -22.49
C LEU A 268 -0.58 -11.10 -23.83
N LYS A 269 -0.70 -10.27 -24.87
CA LYS A 269 0.01 -10.48 -26.14
C LYS A 269 1.52 -10.32 -25.97
N ILE A 270 1.97 -9.31 -25.22
CA ILE A 270 3.39 -9.11 -24.91
C ILE A 270 3.93 -10.32 -24.14
N LEU A 271 3.18 -10.83 -23.14
CA LEU A 271 3.59 -11.99 -22.36
C LEU A 271 3.81 -13.24 -23.23
N LYS A 272 2.99 -13.44 -24.28
CA LYS A 272 3.16 -14.57 -25.20
C LYS A 272 4.49 -14.53 -25.95
N ASP A 273 4.92 -13.34 -26.34
CA ASP A 273 6.18 -13.14 -27.08
C ASP A 273 7.39 -13.03 -26.14
N TYR A 274 7.19 -12.58 -24.90
CA TYR A 274 8.24 -12.36 -23.90
C TYR A 274 7.92 -13.06 -22.56
N PRO A 275 7.92 -14.41 -22.50
CA PRO A 275 7.57 -15.15 -21.28
C PRO A 275 8.55 -14.93 -20.11
N PHE A 276 9.78 -14.48 -20.41
CA PHE A 276 10.83 -14.15 -19.42
C PHE A 276 10.89 -12.65 -19.08
N GLY A 277 9.92 -11.87 -19.56
CA GLY A 277 9.82 -10.45 -19.26
C GLY A 277 10.57 -9.55 -20.25
N ILE A 278 10.10 -8.32 -20.38
CA ILE A 278 10.67 -7.32 -21.30
C ILE A 278 11.65 -6.36 -20.61
N GLY A 279 11.71 -6.35 -19.28
CA GLY A 279 12.44 -5.37 -18.48
C GLY A 279 11.58 -4.22 -17.93
N THR A 280 12.05 -3.66 -16.83
CA THR A 280 11.28 -2.86 -15.85
C THR A 280 10.73 -1.54 -16.37
N ASP A 281 11.36 -0.96 -17.38
CA ASP A 281 10.96 0.31 -18.02
C ASP A 281 10.82 0.19 -19.54
N SER A 282 10.81 -1.05 -20.06
CA SER A 282 10.74 -1.33 -21.49
C SER A 282 9.32 -1.28 -22.05
N LEU A 283 8.30 -1.24 -21.19
CA LEU A 283 6.90 -1.30 -21.62
C LEU A 283 6.51 -0.12 -22.53
N LEU A 284 7.01 1.09 -22.27
CA LEU A 284 6.75 2.26 -23.10
C LEU A 284 7.18 2.06 -24.56
N LYS A 285 8.28 1.33 -24.79
CA LYS A 285 8.79 1.02 -26.15
C LYS A 285 8.10 -0.17 -26.79
N VAL A 286 7.72 -1.18 -25.99
CA VAL A 286 7.14 -2.43 -26.50
C VAL A 286 5.62 -2.28 -26.74
N TYR A 287 4.90 -1.59 -25.86
CA TYR A 287 3.44 -1.49 -25.88
C TYR A 287 2.84 -1.07 -27.24
N PRO A 288 3.38 -0.07 -27.97
CA PRO A 288 2.78 0.40 -29.23
C PRO A 288 2.62 -0.69 -30.29
N LYS A 289 3.53 -1.69 -30.33
CA LYS A 289 3.46 -2.82 -31.26
C LYS A 289 2.29 -3.77 -30.96
N TYR A 290 1.86 -3.83 -29.71
CA TYR A 290 0.83 -4.77 -29.22
C TYR A 290 -0.50 -4.10 -28.87
N LYS A 291 -0.55 -2.76 -28.97
CA LYS A 291 -1.70 -1.93 -28.66
C LYS A 291 -2.96 -2.43 -29.38
N ASN A 292 -4.05 -2.57 -28.64
CA ASN A 292 -5.36 -2.79 -29.24
C ASN A 292 -5.77 -1.56 -30.07
N LYS A 293 -6.25 -1.77 -31.30
CA LYS A 293 -6.67 -0.70 -32.23
C LYS A 293 -7.74 0.24 -31.67
N ASN A 294 -8.56 -0.24 -30.74
CA ASN A 294 -9.63 0.51 -30.09
C ASN A 294 -9.15 1.29 -28.84
N ALA A 295 -7.89 1.10 -28.41
CA ALA A 295 -7.34 1.85 -27.29
C ALA A 295 -7.03 3.28 -27.72
N ASN A 296 -7.45 4.26 -26.92
CA ASN A 296 -7.15 5.67 -27.17
C ASN A 296 -5.69 5.98 -26.83
N GLU A 297 -5.16 5.36 -25.78
CA GLU A 297 -3.81 5.60 -25.29
C GLU A 297 -2.73 5.01 -26.22
N GLU A 298 -1.89 5.85 -26.82
CA GLU A 298 -0.85 5.43 -27.77
C GLU A 298 0.34 4.73 -27.11
N ASN A 299 0.83 5.30 -26.01
CA ASN A 299 1.98 4.80 -25.27
C ASN A 299 1.59 4.59 -23.81
N GLN A 300 1.94 3.44 -23.23
CA GLN A 300 1.60 3.12 -21.85
C GLN A 300 2.77 2.48 -21.12
N GLY A 301 3.16 3.08 -19.99
CA GLY A 301 4.20 2.54 -19.10
C GLY A 301 3.64 1.67 -17.98
N HIS A 302 2.31 1.65 -17.81
CA HIS A 302 1.63 0.91 -16.75
C HIS A 302 0.37 0.22 -17.27
N LEU A 303 0.16 -1.03 -16.85
CA LEU A 303 -1.02 -1.83 -17.20
C LEU A 303 -2.13 -1.76 -16.14
N HIS A 304 -1.98 -0.89 -15.15
CA HIS A 304 -2.93 -0.70 -14.03
C HIS A 304 -3.36 -2.03 -13.36
N ASN A 305 -2.43 -2.97 -13.24
CA ASN A 305 -2.60 -4.24 -12.55
C ASN A 305 -1.21 -4.79 -12.17
N ASN A 306 -0.94 -5.00 -10.89
CA ASN A 306 0.33 -5.50 -10.39
C ASN A 306 0.71 -6.85 -10.99
N ILE A 307 -0.23 -7.80 -11.06
CA ILE A 307 0.05 -9.15 -11.57
C ILE A 307 0.46 -9.07 -13.04
N LEU A 308 -0.33 -8.36 -13.85
CA LEU A 308 -0.05 -8.24 -15.28
C LEU A 308 1.19 -7.40 -15.55
N GLN A 309 1.40 -6.31 -14.79
CA GLN A 309 2.61 -5.50 -14.92
C GLN A 309 3.84 -6.35 -14.63
N ILE A 310 3.85 -7.07 -13.50
CA ILE A 310 5.00 -7.87 -13.07
C ILE A 310 5.27 -9.00 -14.05
N VAL A 311 4.25 -9.74 -14.49
CA VAL A 311 4.46 -10.84 -15.44
C VAL A 311 4.97 -10.34 -16.80
N VAL A 312 4.60 -9.13 -17.21
CA VAL A 312 5.10 -8.52 -18.45
C VAL A 312 6.55 -8.03 -18.30
N ILE A 313 6.89 -7.35 -17.20
CA ILE A 313 8.25 -6.78 -17.04
C ILE A 313 9.29 -7.81 -16.56
N ASP A 314 8.89 -8.73 -15.68
CA ASP A 314 9.78 -9.70 -15.01
C ASP A 314 9.49 -11.16 -15.42
N GLY A 315 8.53 -11.38 -16.32
CA GLY A 315 8.17 -12.69 -16.83
C GLY A 315 7.38 -13.56 -15.84
N ILE A 316 7.10 -14.79 -16.28
CA ILE A 316 6.49 -15.83 -15.44
C ILE A 316 7.35 -16.09 -14.18
N PRO A 317 8.69 -16.19 -14.24
CA PRO A 317 9.52 -16.35 -13.05
C PRO A 317 9.35 -15.22 -12.04
N GLY A 318 9.29 -13.96 -12.51
CA GLY A 318 9.06 -12.80 -11.66
C GLY A 318 7.70 -12.82 -10.98
N LEU A 319 6.65 -13.21 -11.70
CA LEU A 319 5.31 -13.37 -11.12
C LEU A 319 5.29 -14.47 -10.03
N ILE A 320 5.94 -15.60 -10.26
CA ILE A 320 6.03 -16.69 -9.26
C ILE A 320 6.73 -16.18 -8.00
N ALA A 321 7.86 -15.49 -8.14
CA ALA A 321 8.58 -14.93 -7.01
C ALA A 321 7.76 -13.85 -6.27
N PHE A 322 7.05 -13.00 -7.00
CA PHE A 322 6.12 -12.00 -6.43
C PHE A 322 5.02 -12.66 -5.60
N LEU A 323 4.33 -13.67 -6.14
CA LEU A 323 3.29 -14.39 -5.39
C LEU A 323 3.88 -15.12 -4.17
N TRP A 324 5.09 -15.67 -4.31
CA TRP A 324 5.79 -16.34 -3.21
C TRP A 324 6.07 -15.38 -2.04
N ILE A 325 6.41 -14.10 -2.29
CA ILE A 325 6.54 -13.08 -1.24
C ILE A 325 5.24 -12.96 -0.44
N PHE A 326 4.11 -12.75 -1.10
CA PHE A 326 2.82 -12.57 -0.43
C PHE A 326 2.38 -13.82 0.33
N ILE A 327 2.52 -15.00 -0.27
CA ILE A 327 2.17 -16.28 0.34
C ILE A 327 2.99 -16.50 1.62
N ASN A 328 4.32 -16.35 1.57
CA ASN A 328 5.18 -16.51 2.74
C ASN A 328 4.87 -15.48 3.84
N MET A 329 4.67 -14.22 3.44
CA MET A 329 4.30 -13.15 4.38
C MET A 329 3.00 -13.47 5.12
N TRP A 330 1.97 -13.91 4.38
CA TRP A 330 0.68 -14.26 4.97
C TRP A 330 0.77 -15.47 5.89
N PHE A 331 1.50 -16.52 5.50
CA PHE A 331 1.74 -17.66 6.39
C PHE A 331 2.48 -17.25 7.67
N ALA A 332 3.50 -16.39 7.56
CA ALA A 332 4.22 -15.88 8.72
C ALA A 332 3.31 -15.07 9.66
N PHE A 333 2.48 -14.18 9.10
CA PHE A 333 1.52 -13.41 9.88
C PHE A 333 0.47 -14.31 10.55
N ILE A 334 -0.13 -15.26 9.83
CA ILE A 334 -1.11 -16.21 10.39
C ILE A 334 -0.49 -17.01 11.54
N LYS A 335 0.73 -17.55 11.37
CA LYS A 335 1.45 -18.26 12.43
C LYS A 335 1.71 -17.34 13.63
N ALA A 336 2.10 -16.10 13.39
CA ALA A 336 2.37 -15.13 14.44
C ALA A 336 1.11 -14.68 15.18
N ILE A 337 -0.04 -14.58 14.51
CA ILE A 337 -1.34 -14.26 15.14
C ILE A 337 -1.74 -15.36 16.14
N LYS A 338 -1.46 -16.63 15.84
CA LYS A 338 -1.72 -17.75 16.76
C LYS A 338 -0.79 -17.72 17.97
N ASN A 339 0.45 -17.28 17.77
CA ASN A 339 1.50 -17.35 18.78
C ASN A 339 1.62 -16.08 19.66
N ASN A 340 0.90 -15.01 19.35
CA ASN A 340 0.96 -13.76 20.11
C ASN A 340 -0.39 -13.42 20.75
N SER A 341 -0.37 -12.54 21.74
CA SER A 341 -1.56 -12.04 22.44
C SER A 341 -1.50 -10.51 22.60
N GLY A 342 -2.52 -9.92 23.22
CA GLY A 342 -2.55 -8.51 23.56
C GLY A 342 -2.43 -7.57 22.35
N TYR A 343 -1.74 -6.44 22.54
CA TYR A 343 -1.57 -5.41 21.51
C TYR A 343 -0.78 -5.90 20.29
N ILE A 344 0.27 -6.71 20.52
CA ILE A 344 1.15 -7.24 19.47
C ILE A 344 0.37 -8.10 18.46
N LYS A 345 -0.46 -9.04 18.94
CA LYS A 345 -1.33 -9.85 18.07
C LYS A 345 -2.17 -8.99 17.14
N LYS A 346 -2.67 -7.86 17.65
CA LYS A 346 -3.60 -7.00 16.94
C LYS A 346 -2.90 -6.20 15.85
N ILE A 347 -1.68 -5.73 16.10
CA ILE A 347 -0.86 -5.11 15.05
C ILE A 347 -0.57 -6.10 13.92
N ILE A 348 -0.26 -7.36 14.24
CA ILE A 348 -0.06 -8.38 13.21
C ILE A 348 -1.34 -8.62 12.39
N ILE A 349 -2.52 -8.71 13.04
CA ILE A 349 -3.81 -8.81 12.34
C ILE A 349 -4.02 -7.61 11.41
N ILE A 350 -3.78 -6.40 11.89
CA ILE A 350 -3.97 -5.17 11.10
C ILE A 350 -3.05 -5.16 9.88
N SER A 351 -1.75 -5.39 10.06
CA SER A 351 -0.79 -5.45 8.95
C SER A 351 -1.10 -6.58 7.95
N PHE A 352 -1.58 -7.73 8.44
CA PHE A 352 -2.06 -8.81 7.59
C PHE A 352 -3.22 -8.35 6.70
N VAL A 353 -4.23 -7.72 7.28
CA VAL A 353 -5.39 -7.28 6.51
C VAL A 353 -5.06 -6.09 5.60
N VAL A 354 -4.18 -5.18 6.03
CA VAL A 354 -3.61 -4.13 5.16
C VAL A 354 -2.94 -4.75 3.93
N SER A 355 -2.16 -5.81 4.11
CA SER A 355 -1.48 -6.48 3.00
C SER A 355 -2.46 -7.13 2.00
N ILE A 356 -3.59 -7.65 2.49
CA ILE A 356 -4.67 -8.16 1.63
C ILE A 356 -5.34 -7.01 0.88
N GLY A 357 -5.68 -5.91 1.57
CA GLY A 357 -6.27 -4.73 0.96
C GLY A 357 -5.37 -4.14 -0.14
N PHE A 358 -4.06 -4.10 0.10
CA PHE A 358 -3.06 -3.72 -0.90
C PHE A 358 -3.02 -4.68 -2.09
N PHE A 359 -3.03 -6.00 -1.85
CA PHE A 359 -3.04 -7.00 -2.93
C PHE A 359 -4.30 -6.90 -3.78
N VAL A 360 -5.48 -6.74 -3.16
CA VAL A 360 -6.77 -6.53 -3.83
C VAL A 360 -6.76 -5.25 -4.66
N ASN A 361 -6.23 -4.16 -4.10
CA ASN A 361 -6.05 -2.90 -4.82
C ASN A 361 -5.14 -3.05 -6.05
N GLY A 362 -4.13 -3.93 -5.95
CA GLY A 362 -3.20 -4.26 -7.02
C GLY A 362 -3.83 -4.88 -8.27
N PHE A 363 -5.08 -5.37 -8.23
CA PHE A 363 -5.79 -5.79 -9.45
C PHE A 363 -6.27 -4.61 -10.31
N PHE A 364 -6.27 -3.40 -9.76
CA PHE A 364 -6.82 -2.20 -10.39
C PHE A 364 -5.80 -1.08 -10.59
N GLU A 365 -4.59 -1.24 -10.07
CA GLU A 365 -3.50 -0.27 -10.16
C GLU A 365 -2.12 -0.93 -10.06
N TYR A 366 -1.11 -0.33 -10.67
CA TYR A 366 0.28 -0.74 -10.47
C TYR A 366 0.91 0.03 -9.30
N ASN A 367 0.83 -0.57 -8.11
CA ASN A 367 1.26 0.05 -6.85
C ASN A 367 2.45 -0.64 -6.18
N PHE A 368 2.88 -1.82 -6.64
CA PHE A 368 3.95 -2.58 -5.96
C PHE A 368 5.34 -1.94 -6.03
N MET A 369 5.66 -1.24 -7.12
CA MET A 369 6.91 -0.47 -7.28
C MET A 369 6.65 1.04 -7.45
N SER A 370 5.43 1.52 -7.14
CA SER A 370 5.15 2.95 -7.03
C SER A 370 5.64 3.45 -5.69
N SER A 371 6.61 4.38 -5.68
CA SER A 371 7.38 4.73 -4.48
C SER A 371 6.51 5.06 -3.26
N GLN A 372 5.38 5.74 -3.46
CA GLN A 372 4.59 6.30 -2.36
C GLN A 372 3.74 5.23 -1.68
N VAL A 373 2.96 4.48 -2.46
CA VAL A 373 2.06 3.44 -1.95
C VAL A 373 2.87 2.21 -1.51
N ALA A 374 3.94 1.87 -2.23
CA ALA A 374 4.80 0.74 -1.90
C ALA A 374 5.60 0.98 -0.61
N LEU A 375 6.23 2.16 -0.42
CA LEU A 375 6.95 2.47 0.82
C LEU A 375 6.06 2.29 2.04
N MET A 376 4.81 2.74 1.93
CA MET A 376 3.83 2.63 2.99
C MET A 376 3.38 1.18 3.26
N PHE A 377 3.19 0.39 2.21
CA PHE A 377 2.95 -1.04 2.33
C PHE A 377 4.11 -1.74 3.07
N TRP A 378 5.35 -1.47 2.68
CA TRP A 378 6.55 -2.02 3.32
C TRP A 378 6.70 -1.56 4.77
N PHE A 379 6.36 -0.30 5.06
CA PHE A 379 6.32 0.23 6.42
C PHE A 379 5.30 -0.50 7.30
N LEU A 380 4.04 -0.65 6.84
CA LEU A 380 2.98 -1.29 7.64
C LEU A 380 3.18 -2.79 7.80
N THR A 381 3.73 -3.48 6.79
CA THR A 381 4.07 -4.91 6.89
C THR A 381 5.32 -5.14 7.74
N GLY A 382 6.29 -4.21 7.70
CA GLY A 382 7.44 -4.21 8.59
C GLY A 382 7.08 -4.11 10.07
N LEU A 383 5.97 -3.45 10.43
CA LEU A 383 5.46 -3.42 11.81
C LEU A 383 5.11 -4.82 12.34
N ALA A 384 4.50 -5.65 11.51
CA ALA A 384 4.18 -7.03 11.89
C ALA A 384 5.43 -7.91 11.95
N GLU A 385 6.38 -7.73 11.04
CA GLU A 385 7.65 -8.45 11.12
C GLU A 385 8.45 -8.05 12.37
N ALA A 386 8.44 -6.78 12.78
CA ALA A 386 9.03 -6.34 14.03
C ALA A 386 8.43 -7.09 15.23
N CYS A 387 7.10 -7.19 15.26
CA CYS A 387 6.36 -7.97 16.25
C CYS A 387 6.77 -9.46 16.28
N ILE A 388 7.09 -10.04 15.12
CA ILE A 388 7.51 -11.44 14.99
C ILE A 388 8.93 -11.64 15.53
N LYS A 389 9.87 -10.78 15.11
CA LYS A 389 11.29 -10.87 15.50
C LYS A 389 11.51 -10.69 17.00
N ASN A 390 10.72 -9.85 17.67
CA ASN A 390 10.87 -9.60 19.11
C ASN A 390 10.55 -10.81 20.01
N LYS A 391 10.00 -11.90 19.46
CA LYS A 391 9.73 -13.14 20.21
C LYS A 391 10.88 -14.16 20.10
N THR A 392 11.75 -14.02 19.10
CA THR A 392 12.82 -14.98 18.77
C THR A 392 14.20 -14.57 19.25
N GLY A 393 14.34 -13.38 19.84
CA GLY A 393 15.56 -12.91 20.51
C GLY A 393 15.20 -12.31 21.85
#